data_AF-A0AAE3KH95-F1
#
_entry.id   AF-A0AAE3KH95-F1
#
_cell.length_a   1.000
_cell.length_b   1.000
_cell.length_c   1.000
_cell.angle_alpha   90.00
_cell.angle_beta   90.00
_cell.angle_gamma   90.00
#
_symmetry.space_group_name_H-M   'P 1'
#
loop_
_entity.id
_entity.type
_entity.pdbx_description
1 polymer ?
#
loop_
_entity_poly.entity_id
_entity_poly.type
_entity_poly.pdbx_seq_one_letter_code
_entity_poly.pdbx_strand_id
1 'polypeptide(L)' 'MSRFRCTVEYRLNNGSIHHDTRVFDAGDGHAAAEMARQAWVGEHEPGPDGEAGEVEEIVCMVVEDDQH' A
#
# COMPACT_ATOMS: atom_id res chain seq x y z
N MET A 1 14.41 10.03 -9.11
CA MET A 1 13.39 9.10 -8.57
C MET A 1 12.56 9.90 -7.60
N SER A 2 11.24 9.71 -7.59
CA SER A 2 10.35 10.50 -6.73
C SER A 2 9.90 9.65 -5.56
N ARG A 3 9.66 10.30 -4.42
CA ARG A 3 9.19 9.66 -3.21
C ARG A 3 7.68 9.80 -3.13
N PHE A 4 7.00 8.69 -2.98
CA PHE A 4 5.55 8.61 -2.88
C PHE A 4 5.14 8.11 -1.51
N ARG A 5 4.19 8.80 -0.88
CA ARG A 5 3.45 8.28 0.27
C ARG A 5 2.20 7.58 -0.25
N CYS A 6 2.16 6.26 -0.08
CA CYS A 6 1.04 5.42 -0.48
C CYS A 6 0.26 4.96 0.75
N THR A 7 -1.05 5.10 0.71
CA THR A 7 -1.99 4.56 1.71
C THR A 7 -2.78 3.43 1.08
N VAL A 8 -2.76 2.26 1.72
CA VAL A 8 -3.56 1.09 1.36
C VAL A 8 -4.74 1.02 2.32
N GLU A 9 -5.96 1.10 1.80
CA GLU A 9 -7.17 0.77 2.54
C GLU A 9 -7.50 -0.71 2.32
N TYR A 10 -7.76 -1.44 3.40
CA TYR A 10 -8.15 -2.84 3.33
C TYR A 10 -9.21 -3.18 4.37
N ARG A 11 -10.09 -4.13 4.04
CA ARG A 11 -11.13 -4.63 4.93
C ARG A 11 -10.78 -6.03 5.40
N LEU A 12 -10.65 -6.22 6.71
CA LEU A 12 -10.48 -7.55 7.33
C LEU A 12 -11.77 -8.38 7.22
N ASN A 13 -11.65 -9.70 7.34
CA ASN A 13 -12.81 -10.62 7.28
C ASN A 13 -13.87 -10.35 8.38
N ASN A 14 -13.47 -9.73 9.49
CA ASN A 14 -14.39 -9.29 10.54
C ASN A 14 -15.20 -8.02 10.18
N GLY A 15 -14.98 -7.45 8.99
CA GLY A 15 -15.66 -6.26 8.48
C GLY A 15 -14.99 -4.93 8.85
N SER A 16 -13.94 -4.96 9.67
CA SER A 16 -13.20 -3.75 10.06
C SER A 16 -12.36 -3.23 8.90
N ILE A 17 -12.38 -1.91 8.71
CA ILE A 17 -11.57 -1.21 7.70
C ILE A 17 -10.32 -0.68 8.36
N HIS A 18 -9.17 -0.90 7.72
CA HIS A 18 -7.86 -0.49 8.18
C HIS A 18 -7.12 0.26 7.07
N HIS A 19 -6.18 1.10 7.50
CA HIS A 19 -5.30 1.85 6.61
C HIS A 19 -3.85 1.57 6.99
N ASP A 20 -3.04 1.22 5.99
CA ASP A 20 -1.58 1.16 6.12
C ASP A 20 -0.95 2.25 5.26
N THR A 21 0.01 2.99 5.80
CA THR A 21 0.66 4.08 5.06
C THR A 21 2.16 3.90 5.03
N ARG A 22 2.73 3.87 3.83
CA ARG A 22 4.16 3.69 3.60
C ARG A 22 4.71 4.66 2.59
N VAL A 23 6.02 4.80 2.60
CA VAL A 23 6.75 5.67 1.68
C VAL A 23 7.63 4.80 0.79
N PHE A 24 7.55 5.04 -0.51
CA PHE A 24 8.30 4.32 -1.53
C PHE A 24 9.04 5.29 -2.43
N ASP A 25 10.28 4.96 -2.77
CA ASP A 25 11.01 5.64 -3.83
C ASP A 25 10.70 4.92 -5.15
N ALA A 26 10.03 5.59 -6.09
CA ALA A 26 9.54 5.01 -7.34
C ALA A 26 9.73 5.97 -8.53
N GLY A 27 9.63 5.43 -9.74
CA GLY A 27 9.71 6.23 -10.97
C GLY A 27 8.46 7.07 -11.22
N ASP A 28 7.30 6.57 -10.79
CA ASP A 28 6.00 7.22 -10.91
C ASP A 28 5.02 6.67 -9.84
N GLY A 29 3.82 7.25 -9.79
CA GLY A 29 2.79 6.84 -8.83
C GLY A 29 2.21 5.45 -9.06
N HIS A 30 2.28 4.92 -10.29
CA HIS A 30 1.81 3.57 -10.61
C HIS A 30 2.76 2.52 -10.02
N ALA A 31 4.07 2.69 -10.25
CA ALA A 31 5.09 1.86 -9.64
C ALA A 31 5.02 1.91 -8.11
N ALA A 32 4.79 3.09 -7.53
CA ALA A 32 4.62 3.22 -6.08
C ALA A 32 3.38 2.45 -5.56
N ALA A 33 2.27 2.47 -6.31
CA ALA A 33 1.06 1.73 -5.94
C ALA A 33 1.27 0.20 -6.04
N GLU A 34 1.99 -0.28 -7.06
CA GLU A 34 2.35 -1.69 -7.17
C GLU A 34 3.24 -2.15 -6.00
N MET A 35 4.24 -1.34 -5.63
CA MET A 35 5.08 -1.60 -4.45
C MET A 35 4.28 -1.63 -3.15
N ALA A 36 3.35 -0.69 -2.97
CA ALA A 36 2.46 -0.66 -1.81
C ALA A 36 1.58 -1.92 -1.72
N ARG A 37 1.03 -2.38 -2.85
CA ARG A 37 0.24 -3.61 -2.92
C ARG A 37 1.08 -4.84 -2.56
N GLN A 38 2.29 -4.95 -3.12
CA GLN A 38 3.18 -6.08 -2.86
C GLN A 38 3.60 -6.13 -1.39
N ALA A 39 3.91 -4.97 -0.80
CA ALA A 39 4.23 -4.87 0.62
C ALA A 39 3.07 -5.35 1.49
N TRP A 40 1.84 -4.90 1.19
CA TRP A 40 0.65 -5.33 1.92
C TRP A 40 0.42 -6.85 1.80
N VAL A 41 0.53 -7.41 0.59
CA VAL A 41 0.37 -8.86 0.35
C VAL A 41 1.39 -9.67 1.14
N GLY A 42 2.64 -9.22 1.20
CA GLY A 42 3.70 -9.93 1.93
C GLY A 42 3.52 -9.93 3.45
N GLU A 43 2.76 -8.97 4.00
CA GLU A 43 2.49 -8.89 5.44
C GLU A 43 1.17 -9.53 5.84
N HIS A 44 0.20 -9.54 4.92
CA HIS A 44 -1.14 -10.04 5.15
C HIS A 44 -1.40 -11.38 4.44
N GLU A 45 -0.33 -12.15 4.16
CA GLU A 45 -0.48 -13.49 3.59
C GLU A 45 -1.50 -14.29 4.44
N PRO A 46 -2.43 -15.01 3.79
CA PRO A 46 -3.45 -15.78 4.47
C PRO A 46 -2.81 -16.96 5.19
N GLY A 47 -2.37 -16.72 6.43
CA GLY A 47 -2.11 -17.79 7.38
C GLY A 47 -3.40 -18.55 7.70
N PRO A 48 -3.30 -19.79 8.23
CA PRO A 48 -4.47 -20.60 8.59
C PRO A 48 -5.39 -19.94 9.62
N ASP A 49 -4.86 -18.97 10.38
CA ASP A 49 -5.57 -18.15 11.37
C ASP A 49 -5.75 -16.68 10.90
N GLY A 50 -5.38 -16.36 9.66
CA GLY A 50 -5.22 -14.98 9.18
C GLY A 50 -6.53 -14.33 8.80
N GLU A 51 -6.84 -13.19 9.41
CA GLU A 51 -7.89 -12.26 8.96
C GLU A 51 -7.52 -11.57 7.63
N ALA A 52 -6.92 -12.29 6.66
CA ALA A 52 -6.48 -11.71 5.40
C ALA A 52 -7.66 -10.99 4.74
N GLY A 53 -7.55 -9.67 4.67
CA GLY A 53 -8.57 -8.80 4.14
C GLY A 53 -8.54 -8.71 2.62
N GLU A 54 -9.39 -7.85 2.07
CA GLU A 54 -9.30 -7.40 0.67
C GLU A 54 -8.79 -5.95 0.64
N VAL A 55 -7.88 -5.64 -0.28
CA VAL A 55 -7.49 -4.25 -0.55
C VAL A 55 -8.64 -3.57 -1.30
N GLU A 56 -9.19 -2.52 -0.70
CA GLU A 56 -10.29 -1.75 -1.28
C GLU A 56 -9.74 -0.61 -2.14
N GLU A 57 -8.69 0.09 -1.68
CA GLU A 57 -8.12 1.24 -2.38
C GLU A 57 -6.60 1.39 -2.11
N ILE A 58 -5.87 1.92 -3.08
CA ILE A 58 -4.49 2.39 -2.91
C ILE A 58 -4.38 3.81 -3.44
N VAL A 59 -4.00 4.75 -2.58
CA VAL A 59 -3.78 6.16 -2.94
C VAL A 59 -2.33 6.52 -2.73
N CYS A 60 -1.64 6.95 -3.78
CA CYS A 60 -0.25 7.39 -3.72
C CYS A 60 -0.14 8.88 -4.04
N MET A 61 0.53 9.64 -3.17
CA MET A 61 0.81 11.06 -3.34
C MET A 61 2.32 11.29 -3.36
N VAL A 62 2.81 12.10 -4.30
CA VAL A 62 4.22 12.51 -4.29
C VAL A 62 4.49 13.38 -3.05
N VAL A 63 5.55 13.07 -2.31
CA VAL A 63 5.96 13.83 -1.12
C VAL A 63 7.31 14.50 -1.30
N GLU A 64 8.18 13.94 -2.14
CA GLU A 64 9.41 14.59 -2.60
C GLU A 64 9.60 14.24 -4.07
N ASP A 65 9.85 15.24 -4.91
CA ASP A 65 10.09 15.05 -6.34
C ASP A 65 11.53 15.50 -6.61
N ASP A 66 12.41 14.54 -6.89
CA ASP A 66 13.81 14.82 -7.24
C ASP A 66 13.86 15.28 -8.72
N GLN A 67 13.30 16.46 -8.99
CA GLN A 67 13.49 17.20 -10.23
C GLN A 67 14.58 18.25 -9.96
N HIS A 68 15.83 17.87 -10.15
CA HIS A 68 16.94 18.82 -10.23
C HIS A 68 17.81 18.52 -11.45
#